data_AF-A0A4Q6DTN2-F1
#
_entry.id   AF-A0A4Q6DTN2-F1
#
_cell.length_a   1.000
_cell.length_b   1.000
_cell.length_c   1.000
_cell.angle_alpha   90.00
_cell.angle_beta   90.00
_cell.angle_gamma   90.00
#
_symmetry.space_group_name_H-M   'P 1'
#
loop_
_entity.id
_entity.type
_entity.pdbx_description
1 polymer ?
#
loop_
_entity_poly.entity_id
_entity_poly.type
_entity_poly.pdbx_seq_one_letter_code
_entity_poly.pdbx_strand_id
1 'polypeptide(L)' 'MKAKNSTLAAVWIVLGVIARLIPHPANVSPLTSISLFGGSELKRGQAFLITIATLVASDLLLALAFGYPAFGPWSFFT' A
#
# COMPACT_ATOMS: atom_id res chain seq x y z
N MET A 1 11.81 21.83 -8.62
CA MET A 1 10.51 22.02 -7.93
C MET A 1 9.68 20.73 -8.07
N LYS A 2 9.68 19.82 -7.08
CA LYS A 2 8.77 18.63 -7.07
C LYS A 2 7.58 18.96 -6.15
N ALA A 3 6.55 19.61 -6.69
CA ALA A 3 5.38 20.08 -5.93
C ALA A 3 4.05 19.47 -6.42
N LYS A 4 4.06 18.34 -7.16
CA LYS A 4 2.84 17.72 -7.71
C LYS A 4 2.67 16.23 -7.37
N ASN A 5 3.28 15.78 -6.26
CA ASN A 5 3.42 14.35 -5.95
C ASN A 5 2.40 13.84 -4.91
N SER A 6 1.70 14.72 -4.18
CA SER A 6 0.74 14.34 -3.14
C SER A 6 -0.51 13.67 -3.71
N THR A 7 -1.02 14.16 -4.84
CA THR A 7 -2.16 13.54 -5.53
C THR A 7 -1.79 12.16 -6.07
N LEU A 8 -0.58 12.03 -6.63
CA LEU A 8 -0.07 10.75 -7.14
C LEU A 8 0.05 9.71 -6.01
N ALA A 9 0.60 10.14 -4.87
CA ALA A 9 0.71 9.33 -3.67
C ALA A 9 -0.66 8.82 -3.17
N ALA A 10 -1.66 9.71 -3.11
CA ALA A 10 -3.01 9.35 -2.69
C ALA A 10 -3.64 8.31 -3.65
N VAL A 11 -3.50 8.50 -4.96
CA VAL A 11 -4.00 7.55 -5.98
C VAL A 11 -3.35 6.18 -5.80
N TRP A 12 -2.04 6.13 -5.58
CA TRP A 12 -1.32 4.87 -5.37
C TRP A 12 -1.73 4.14 -4.09
N ILE A 13 -1.96 4.87 -3.00
CA ILE A 13 -2.49 4.30 -1.75
C ILE A 13 -3.86 3.68 -2.01
N VAL A 14 -4.77 4.42 -2.63
CA VAL A 14 -6.14 3.94 -2.91
C VAL A 14 -6.12 2.70 -3.80
N LEU A 15 -5.33 2.71 -4.88
CA LEU A 15 -5.20 1.56 -5.78
C LEU A 15 -4.58 0.34 -5.07
N GLY A 16 -3.53 0.55 -4.27
CA GLY A 16 -2.89 -0.52 -3.50
C GLY A 16 -3.81 -1.16 -2.48
N VAL A 17 -4.61 -0.35 -1.78
CA VAL A 17 -5.65 -0.81 -0.84
C VAL A 17 -6.71 -1.63 -1.58
N ILE A 18 -7.32 -1.09 -2.63
CA ILE A 18 -8.41 -1.77 -3.37
C ILE A 18 -7.92 -3.11 -3.93
N ALA A 19 -6.74 -3.14 -4.53
CA ALA A 19 -6.19 -4.37 -5.09
C ALA A 19 -5.90 -5.44 -4.02
N ARG A 20 -5.52 -5.04 -2.79
CA ARG A 20 -5.35 -5.99 -1.67
C ARG A 20 -6.69 -6.52 -1.15
N LEU A 21 -7.79 -5.77 -1.30
CA LEU A 21 -9.13 -6.23 -0.94
C LEU A 21 -9.69 -7.27 -1.94
N ILE A 22 -9.24 -7.24 -3.19
CA ILE A 22 -9.62 -8.24 -4.19
C ILE A 22 -8.84 -9.53 -3.90
N PRO A 23 -9.46 -10.73 -3.97
CA PRO A 23 -8.72 -11.98 -3.83
C PRO A 23 -7.64 -12.08 -4.92
N HIS A 24 -6.40 -12.02 -4.50
CA HIS A 24 -5.20 -12.11 -5.34
C HIS A 24 -4.27 -13.18 -4.78
N PRO A 25 -3.42 -13.80 -5.61
CA PRO A 25 -2.38 -14.70 -5.13
C PRO A 25 -1.40 -13.97 -4.20
N ALA A 26 -0.87 -14.69 -3.22
CA ALA A 26 0.19 -14.19 -2.35
C ALA A 26 1.39 -13.69 -3.19
N ASN A 27 1.99 -12.57 -2.78
CA ASN A 27 3.11 -11.87 -3.43
C ASN A 27 2.79 -11.21 -4.79
N VAL A 28 1.51 -11.12 -5.18
CA VAL A 28 1.05 -10.39 -6.37
C VAL A 28 0.27 -9.14 -5.94
N SER A 29 0.60 -8.54 -4.80
CA SER A 29 0.03 -7.23 -4.43
C SER A 29 0.76 -6.07 -5.10
N PRO A 30 0.06 -4.95 -5.37
CA PRO A 30 0.69 -3.74 -5.89
C PRO A 30 1.67 -3.07 -4.92
N LEU A 31 1.81 -3.57 -3.68
CA LEU A 31 2.65 -2.97 -2.65
C LEU A 31 4.14 -2.97 -3.07
N THR A 32 4.59 -4.05 -3.72
CA THR A 32 5.95 -4.15 -4.27
C THR A 32 6.20 -3.07 -5.32
N SER A 33 5.27 -2.89 -6.26
CA SER A 33 5.29 -1.82 -7.26
C SER A 33 5.29 -0.44 -6.60
N ILE A 34 4.44 -0.18 -5.60
CA ILE A 34 4.41 1.08 -4.85
C ILE A 34 5.75 1.34 -4.14
N SER A 35 6.42 0.32 -3.61
CA SER A 35 7.72 0.48 -2.97
C SER A 35 8.84 0.81 -3.98
N LEU A 36 8.82 0.19 -5.16
CA LEU A 36 9.80 0.39 -6.23
C LEU A 36 9.64 1.76 -6.91
N PHE A 37 8.42 2.05 -7.39
CA PHE A 37 8.12 3.31 -8.08
C PHE A 37 7.94 4.48 -7.11
N GLY A 38 7.55 4.20 -5.85
CA GLY A 38 7.61 5.16 -4.75
C GLY A 38 8.99 5.76 -4.60
N GLY A 39 10.02 4.90 -4.56
CA GLY A 39 11.41 5.33 -4.40
C GLY A 39 11.95 6.15 -5.57
N SER A 40 11.46 5.93 -6.81
CA SER A 40 11.91 6.68 -7.99
C SER A 40 11.20 8.02 -8.14
N GLU A 41 9.89 8.06 -7.90
CA GLU A 41 9.06 9.23 -8.18
C GLU A 41 9.00 10.21 -7.00
N LEU A 42 9.05 9.72 -5.76
CA LEU A 42 8.86 10.53 -4.54
C LEU A 42 10.18 10.79 -3.81
N LYS A 43 10.13 11.71 -2.83
CA LYS A 43 11.24 11.86 -1.89
C LYS A 43 11.32 10.60 -1.02
N ARG A 44 12.54 10.16 -0.66
CA ARG A 44 12.78 8.96 0.16
C ARG A 44 11.83 8.79 1.35
N GLY A 45 11.63 9.86 2.14
CA GLY A 45 10.72 9.83 3.28
C GLY A 45 9.25 9.67 2.89
N GLN A 46 8.80 10.29 1.79
CA GLN A 46 7.43 10.16 1.29
C GLN A 46 7.19 8.77 0.72
N ALA A 47 8.14 8.23 -0.06
CA ALA A 47 8.06 6.88 -0.60
C ALA A 47 7.85 5.84 0.51
N PHE A 48 8.67 5.91 1.56
CA PHE A 48 8.58 5.03 2.70
C PHE A 48 7.24 5.19 3.46
N LEU A 49 6.82 6.43 3.70
CA LEU A 49 5.54 6.73 4.35
C LEU A 49 4.35 6.18 3.55
N ILE A 50 4.38 6.28 2.22
CA ILE A 50 3.30 5.82 1.34
C ILE A 50 3.20 4.30 1.37
N THR A 51 4.33 3.59 1.30
CA THR A 51 4.35 2.12 1.39
C THR A 51 3.78 1.64 2.73
N ILE A 52 4.25 2.23 3.85
CA ILE A 52 3.74 1.88 5.19
C ILE A 52 2.27 2.25 5.34
N ALA A 53 1.87 3.44 4.92
CA ALA A 53 0.49 3.88 5.01
C ALA A 53 -0.46 2.96 4.22
N THR A 54 -0.05 2.53 3.02
CA THR A 54 -0.83 1.59 2.19
C THR A 54 -0.98 0.24 2.91
N LEU A 55 0.11 -0.31 3.45
CA LEU A 55 0.09 -1.56 4.20
C LEU A 55 -0.88 -1.46 5.38
N VAL A 56 -0.66 -0.50 6.28
CA VAL A 56 -1.47 -0.32 7.50
C VAL A 56 -2.94 -0.05 7.16
N ALA A 57 -3.23 0.81 6.19
CA ALA A 57 -4.60 1.11 5.81
C ALA A 57 -5.33 -0.10 5.23
N SER A 58 -4.67 -0.87 4.36
CA SER A 58 -5.26 -2.08 3.79
C SER A 58 -5.53 -3.14 4.85
N ASP A 59 -4.59 -3.35 5.76
CA ASP A 59 -4.66 -4.35 6.83
C ASP A 59 -5.77 -4.02 7.84
N LEU A 60 -5.91 -2.75 8.24
CA LEU A 60 -7.02 -2.29 9.07
C LEU A 60 -8.38 -2.44 8.36
N LEU A 61 -8.44 -2.17 7.06
CA LEU A 61 -9.67 -2.34 6.28
C LEU A 61 -10.04 -3.81 6.13
N LEU A 62 -9.08 -4.71 5.90
CA LEU A 62 -9.33 -6.15 5.88
C LEU A 62 -9.82 -6.67 7.24
N ALA A 63 -9.24 -6.18 8.33
CA ALA A 63 -9.69 -6.52 9.67
C ALA A 63 -11.13 -6.05 9.94
N LEU A 64 -11.46 -4.82 9.55
CA LEU A 64 -12.80 -4.28 9.72
C LEU A 64 -13.84 -4.94 8.80
N ALA A 65 -13.49 -5.20 7.54
CA ALA A 65 -14.43 -5.70 6.52
C ALA A 65 -14.66 -7.22 6.62
N PHE A 66 -13.63 -8.00 6.96
CA PHE A 66 -13.67 -9.47 6.92
C PHE A 66 -13.39 -10.13 8.27
N GLY A 67 -13.09 -9.36 9.33
CA GLY A 67 -12.81 -9.92 10.65
C GLY A 67 -11.45 -10.60 10.79
N TYR A 68 -10.53 -10.37 9.86
CA TYR A 68 -9.16 -10.86 9.97
C TYR A 68 -8.39 -10.15 11.09
N PRO A 69 -7.33 -10.76 11.63
CA PRO A 69 -6.45 -10.05 12.55
C PRO A 69 -5.76 -8.90 11.78
N ALA A 70 -5.68 -7.73 12.41
CA ALA A 70 -5.16 -6.53 11.76
C ALA A 70 -3.73 -6.68 11.26
N PHE A 71 -2.90 -7.47 11.95
CA PHE A 71 -1.52 -7.71 11.51
C PHE A 71 -1.16 -9.17 11.71
N GLY A 72 -0.40 -9.73 10.77
CA GLY A 72 0.11 -11.09 10.87
C GLY A 72 1.12 -11.42 9.79
N PRO A 73 1.56 -12.68 9.66
CA PRO A 73 2.48 -13.09 8.63
C PRO A 73 1.97 -12.77 7.22
N TRP A 74 0.65 -12.88 7.00
CA TRP A 74 0.03 -12.53 5.72
C TRP A 74 0.27 -11.07 5.34
N SER A 75 0.35 -10.13 6.29
CA SER A 75 0.61 -8.70 6.00
C SER A 75 1.83 -8.50 5.09
N PHE A 76 2.85 -9.35 5.24
CA PHE A 76 4.08 -9.32 4.44
C PHE A 76 4.00 -10.13 3.13
N PHE A 77 3.05 -11.05 3.00
CA PHE A 77 2.93 -11.99 1.89
C PHE A 77 1.66 -11.83 1.03
N THR A 78 0.74 -10.92 1.39
CA THR A 78 -0.32 -10.43 0.48
C THR A 78 0.26 -9.40 -0.47
#